data_AF-A0A417Z7R3-F1
#
_entry.id   AF-A0A417Z7R3-F1
#
_cell.length_a   1.000
_cell.length_b   1.000
_cell.length_c   1.000
_cell.angle_alpha   90.00
_cell.angle_beta   90.00
_cell.angle_gamma   90.00
#
_symmetry.space_group_name_H-M   'P 1'
#
loop_
_entity.id
_entity.type
_entity.pdbx_description
1 polymer ?
#
loop_
_entity_poly.entity_id
_entity_poly.type
_entity_poly.pdbx_seq_one_letter_code
_entity_poly.pdbx_strand_id
1 'polypeptide(L)'
;MLAVVDTAVVALDDTFLRVDAVVFRTRSEIADDTELLGALVRHRAYGHDYASPFDPDSPSLSRIRHGRWWLWGLGPDQFVPCTADEARTTLTRWATEQDWSDSGSVVSDTAWGGLAEVFGWFESETSLYRLVDPGTAHEHNYGFVIGACGFHEFVAIDRANHLVRLVVATDD
;
A
#
# COMPACT_ATOMS: atom_id res chain seq x y z
N MET A 1 -6.64 -14.48 12.45
CA MET A 1 -5.20 -14.49 12.13
C MET A 1 -5.03 -14.31 10.64
N LEU A 2 -4.24 -13.33 10.22
CA LEU A 2 -3.93 -13.07 8.80
C LEU A 2 -2.78 -13.98 8.36
N ALA A 3 -2.82 -14.43 7.10
CA ALA A 3 -1.73 -15.13 6.45
C ALA A 3 -1.50 -14.52 5.07
N VAL A 4 -0.25 -14.20 4.72
CA VAL A 4 0.11 -13.80 3.35
C VAL A 4 -0.16 -14.99 2.43
N VAL A 5 -0.89 -14.75 1.36
CA VAL A 5 -1.24 -15.77 0.36
C VAL A 5 -0.80 -15.39 -1.05
N ASP A 6 -0.53 -14.12 -1.30
CA ASP A 6 -0.04 -13.64 -2.58
C ASP A 6 0.66 -12.28 -2.42
N THR A 7 1.49 -11.92 -3.40
CA THR A 7 2.20 -10.64 -3.48
C THR A 7 2.35 -10.23 -4.94
N ALA A 8 2.23 -8.93 -5.23
CA ALA A 8 2.49 -8.39 -6.55
C ALA A 8 3.33 -7.12 -6.45
N VAL A 9 4.13 -6.86 -7.48
CA VAL A 9 4.88 -5.61 -7.65
C VAL A 9 4.62 -5.12 -9.06
N VAL A 10 4.13 -3.88 -9.17
CA VAL A 10 3.93 -3.19 -10.44
C VAL A 10 4.94 -2.07 -10.51
N ALA A 11 6.03 -2.28 -11.26
CA ALA A 11 6.97 -1.22 -11.58
C ALA A 11 6.40 -0.31 -12.69
N LEU A 12 6.55 1.00 -12.53
CA LEU A 12 6.15 1.97 -13.55
C LEU A 12 7.36 2.22 -14.46
N ASP A 13 7.50 1.37 -15.48
CA ASP A 13 8.56 1.45 -16.49
C ASP A 13 9.98 1.50 -15.88
N ASP A 14 10.91 2.24 -16.50
CA ASP A 14 12.28 2.43 -16.02
C ASP A 14 12.38 3.56 -14.96
N THR A 15 11.29 3.83 -14.23
CA THR A 15 11.25 4.82 -13.16
C THR A 15 11.52 4.17 -11.80
N PHE A 16 11.65 5.00 -10.76
CA PHE A 16 11.75 4.52 -9.39
C PHE A 16 10.37 4.23 -8.77
N LEU A 17 9.28 4.52 -9.48
CA LEU A 17 7.93 4.36 -8.95
C LEU A 17 7.47 2.91 -9.06
N ARG A 18 6.84 2.42 -7.98
CA ARG A 18 6.23 1.09 -7.97
C ARG A 18 5.00 1.03 -7.07
N VAL A 19 4.15 0.04 -7.34
CA VAL A 19 3.07 -0.38 -6.45
C VAL A 19 3.38 -1.77 -5.92
N ASP A 20 3.58 -1.87 -4.62
CA ASP A 20 3.72 -3.13 -3.90
C ASP A 20 2.35 -3.53 -3.34
N ALA A 21 1.93 -4.77 -3.59
CA ALA A 21 0.68 -5.32 -3.08
C ALA A 21 0.92 -6.62 -2.32
N VAL A 22 0.32 -6.73 -1.13
CA VAL A 22 0.36 -7.93 -0.30
C VAL A 22 -1.06 -8.39 -0.01
N VAL A 23 -1.37 -9.63 -0.39
CA VAL A 23 -2.68 -10.22 -0.20
C VAL A 23 -2.65 -11.12 1.02
N PHE A 24 -3.55 -10.85 1.96
CA PHE A 24 -3.76 -11.63 3.16
C PHE A 24 -5.07 -12.39 3.08
N ARG A 25 -5.06 -13.64 3.54
CA ARG A 25 -6.28 -14.36 3.88
C ARG A 25 -6.59 -14.16 5.35
N THR A 26 -7.82 -13.76 5.65
CA THR A 26 -8.33 -13.68 7.02
C THR A 26 -9.15 -14.92 7.37
N ARG A 27 -9.25 -15.24 8.68
CA ARG A 27 -10.25 -16.20 9.16
C ARG A 27 -11.58 -15.46 9.29
N SER A 28 -12.69 -16.10 8.93
CA SER A 28 -14.03 -15.47 8.83
C SER A 28 -14.58 -14.85 10.12
N GLU A 29 -13.88 -14.98 11.24
CA GLU A 29 -14.33 -14.59 12.58
C GLU A 29 -14.12 -13.11 12.91
N ILE A 30 -13.28 -12.38 12.16
CA ILE A 30 -13.10 -10.94 12.37
C ILE A 30 -14.28 -10.21 11.73
N ALA A 31 -15.25 -9.78 12.53
CA ALA A 31 -16.47 -9.17 12.02
C ALA A 31 -16.32 -7.67 11.68
N ASP A 32 -15.35 -6.99 12.31
CA ASP A 32 -15.16 -5.54 12.23
C ASP A 32 -13.94 -5.17 11.36
N ASP A 33 -14.07 -4.13 10.53
CA ASP A 33 -12.98 -3.62 9.70
C ASP A 33 -11.88 -2.99 10.58
N THR A 34 -12.24 -2.33 11.70
CA THR A 34 -11.26 -1.73 12.62
C THR A 34 -10.39 -2.78 13.28
N GLU A 35 -10.99 -3.89 13.72
CA GLU A 35 -10.26 -5.05 14.25
C GLU A 35 -9.35 -5.67 13.18
N LEU A 36 -9.82 -5.76 11.94
CA LEU A 36 -9.05 -6.30 10.81
C LEU A 36 -7.83 -5.43 10.47
N LEU A 37 -8.01 -4.11 10.40
CA LEU A 37 -6.94 -3.13 10.23
C LEU A 37 -5.93 -3.21 11.39
N GLY A 38 -6.42 -3.32 12.63
CA GLY A 38 -5.55 -3.52 13.79
C GLY A 38 -4.80 -4.85 13.75
N ALA A 39 -5.37 -5.90 13.17
CA ALA A 39 -4.66 -7.17 12.96
C ALA A 39 -3.62 -7.06 11.85
N LEU A 40 -3.91 -6.30 10.79
CA LEU A 40 -2.99 -6.01 9.68
C LEU A 40 -1.75 -5.25 10.18
N VAL A 41 -1.94 -4.13 10.89
CA VAL A 41 -0.84 -3.30 11.43
C VAL A 41 0.10 -4.10 12.34
N ARG A 42 -0.42 -5.10 13.06
CA ARG A 42 0.38 -5.98 13.94
C ARG A 42 1.05 -7.14 13.21
N HIS A 43 0.69 -7.39 11.95
CA HIS A 43 1.22 -8.50 11.18
C HIS A 43 2.65 -8.20 10.73
N ARG A 44 3.55 -9.20 10.76
CA ARG A 44 4.97 -9.02 10.37
C ARG A 44 5.14 -8.42 8.97
N ALA A 45 4.34 -8.86 8.01
CA ALA A 45 4.41 -8.35 6.63
C ALA A 45 4.03 -6.87 6.51
N TYR A 46 3.28 -6.31 7.46
CA TYR A 46 3.04 -4.87 7.53
C TYR A 46 4.30 -4.12 7.98
N GLY A 47 5.33 -4.79 8.50
CA GLY A 47 6.57 -4.14 8.90
C GLY A 47 7.56 -3.88 7.76
N HIS A 48 7.09 -3.73 6.53
CA HIS A 48 7.93 -3.49 5.37
C HIS A 48 8.31 -2.01 5.29
N ASP A 49 9.60 -1.69 5.14
CA ASP A 49 10.06 -0.29 5.07
C ASP A 49 10.07 0.28 3.65
N TYR A 50 9.81 -0.55 2.64
CA TYR A 50 9.76 -0.16 1.23
C TYR A 50 11.06 0.47 0.70
N ALA A 51 12.21 0.21 1.34
CA ALA A 51 13.52 0.55 0.78
C ALA A 51 13.97 -0.43 -0.33
N SER A 52 13.16 -1.44 -0.59
CA SER A 52 13.27 -2.40 -1.68
C SER A 52 11.87 -2.94 -2.00
N PRO A 53 11.66 -3.60 -3.15
CA PRO A 53 10.42 -4.33 -3.42
C PRO A 53 10.07 -5.33 -2.31
N PHE A 54 8.78 -5.52 -2.06
CA PHE A 54 8.30 -6.43 -1.03
C PHE A 54 8.75 -7.87 -1.27
N ASP A 55 9.34 -8.48 -0.23
CA ASP A 55 9.66 -9.90 -0.17
C ASP A 55 9.14 -10.49 1.17
N PRO A 56 8.19 -11.44 1.15
CA PRO A 56 7.61 -12.03 2.35
C PRO A 56 8.63 -12.79 3.21
N ASP A 57 9.70 -13.30 2.59
CA ASP A 57 10.77 -14.05 3.24
C ASP A 57 11.92 -13.16 3.69
N SER A 58 11.89 -11.86 3.34
CA SER A 58 12.97 -10.94 3.65
C SER A 58 13.21 -10.85 5.17
N PRO A 59 14.47 -10.97 5.63
CA PRO A 59 14.81 -10.73 7.03
C PRO A 59 14.67 -9.26 7.43
N SER A 60 14.56 -8.33 6.46
CA SER A 60 14.39 -6.90 6.72
C SER A 60 12.98 -6.53 7.21
N LEU A 61 11.99 -7.42 7.06
CA LEU A 61 10.64 -7.21 7.59
C LEU A 61 10.71 -6.93 9.09
N SER A 62 10.51 -5.66 9.39
CA SER A 62 10.72 -5.05 10.68
C SER A 62 9.54 -5.33 11.58
N ARG A 63 9.73 -5.21 12.90
CA ARG A 63 8.61 -5.12 13.84
C ARG A 63 8.46 -3.70 14.42
N ILE A 64 9.24 -2.77 13.88
CA ILE A 64 9.36 -1.42 14.44
C ILE A 64 9.13 -0.32 13.40
N ARG A 65 9.09 -0.63 12.10
CA ARG A 65 8.94 0.36 11.00
C ARG A 65 7.95 -0.14 9.96
N HIS A 66 7.32 0.79 9.26
CA HIS A 66 6.52 0.56 8.05
C HIS A 66 6.57 1.79 7.17
N GLY A 67 6.97 1.63 5.91
CA GLY A 67 7.24 2.73 4.99
C GLY A 67 8.15 3.76 5.65
N ARG A 68 7.62 4.97 5.82
CA ARG A 68 8.33 6.12 6.40
C ARG A 68 8.34 6.14 7.93
N TRP A 69 7.39 5.46 8.56
CA TRP A 69 7.05 5.71 9.96
C TRP A 69 7.51 4.59 10.89
N TRP A 70 7.72 4.95 12.16
CA TRP A 70 7.77 3.97 13.22
C TRP A 70 6.38 3.32 13.40
N LEU A 71 6.35 2.01 13.55
CA LEU A 71 5.11 1.24 13.62
C LEU A 71 4.27 1.58 14.87
N TRP A 72 4.89 2.08 15.95
CA TRP A 72 4.16 2.59 17.13
C TRP A 72 3.41 3.91 16.89
N GLY A 73 3.71 4.61 15.79
CA GLY A 73 2.96 5.76 15.31
C GLY A 73 1.81 5.38 14.38
N LEU A 74 1.61 4.08 14.12
CA LEU A 74 0.59 3.56 13.21
C LEU A 74 -0.53 2.85 13.96
N GLY A 75 -1.77 3.13 13.55
CA GLY A 75 -2.96 2.58 14.18
C GLY A 75 -4.14 2.44 13.21
N PRO A 76 -5.13 1.59 13.53
CA PRO A 76 -6.32 1.41 12.70
C PRO A 76 -7.13 2.71 12.53
N ASP A 77 -7.00 3.66 13.44
CA ASP A 77 -7.67 4.96 13.43
C ASP A 77 -7.14 5.94 12.39
N GLN A 78 -5.96 5.68 11.81
CA GLN A 78 -5.42 6.48 10.69
C GLN A 78 -5.93 6.03 9.33
N PHE A 79 -6.61 4.88 9.27
CA PHE A 79 -7.25 4.40 8.06
C PHE A 79 -8.64 4.98 7.93
N VAL A 80 -8.83 5.86 6.95
CA VAL A 80 -10.11 6.49 6.67
C VAL A 80 -10.76 5.82 5.46
N PRO A 81 -12.08 5.59 5.46
CA PRO A 81 -12.77 5.08 4.28
C PRO A 81 -12.52 5.98 3.07
N CYS A 82 -12.33 5.35 1.90
CA CYS A 82 -12.30 6.03 0.62
C CYS A 82 -12.99 5.20 -0.46
N THR A 83 -13.29 5.83 -1.58
CA THR A 83 -13.91 5.18 -2.74
C THR A 83 -12.85 4.68 -3.72
N ALA A 84 -13.22 3.71 -4.56
CA ALA A 84 -12.36 3.22 -5.62
C ALA A 84 -11.95 4.34 -6.61
N ASP A 85 -12.84 5.30 -6.87
CA ASP A 85 -12.58 6.45 -7.73
C ASP A 85 -11.55 7.41 -7.13
N GLU A 86 -11.62 7.66 -5.81
CA GLU A 86 -10.61 8.44 -5.09
C GLU A 86 -9.24 7.75 -5.15
N ALA A 87 -9.18 6.45 -4.87
CA ALA A 87 -7.94 5.69 -4.91
C ALA A 87 -7.33 5.67 -6.32
N ARG A 88 -8.14 5.40 -7.35
CA ARG A 88 -7.74 5.47 -8.77
C ARG A 88 -7.22 6.85 -9.15
N THR A 89 -7.91 7.91 -8.72
CA THR A 89 -7.51 9.29 -9.01
C THR A 89 -6.16 9.59 -8.36
N THR A 90 -5.96 9.19 -7.09
CA THR A 90 -4.68 9.35 -6.39
C THR A 90 -3.55 8.63 -7.12
N LEU A 91 -3.72 7.34 -7.45
CA LEU A 91 -2.68 6.56 -8.11
C LEU A 91 -2.40 7.03 -9.55
N THR A 92 -3.44 7.42 -10.29
CA THR A 92 -3.27 8.00 -11.63
C THR A 92 -2.43 9.27 -11.56
N ARG A 93 -2.78 10.21 -10.67
CA ARG A 93 -2.02 11.46 -10.50
C ARG A 93 -0.60 11.19 -10.07
N TRP A 94 -0.41 10.35 -9.06
CA TRP A 94 0.92 9.94 -8.61
C TRP A 94 1.75 9.35 -9.77
N ALA A 95 1.16 8.53 -10.63
CA ALA A 95 1.89 7.94 -11.77
C ALA A 95 2.24 8.96 -12.87
N THR A 96 1.44 10.03 -13.06
CA THR A 96 1.56 10.92 -14.23
C THR A 96 2.01 12.35 -13.94
N GLU A 97 1.89 12.83 -12.70
CA GLU A 97 2.11 14.22 -12.30
C GLU A 97 3.38 14.37 -11.44
N GLN A 98 4.49 13.80 -11.89
CA GLN A 98 5.77 13.87 -11.17
C GLN A 98 6.59 15.09 -11.60
N ASP A 99 7.18 15.79 -10.62
CA ASP A 99 7.98 17.01 -10.85
C ASP A 99 9.20 16.80 -11.76
N TRP A 100 9.75 15.58 -11.76
CA TRP A 100 10.88 15.18 -12.61
C TRP A 100 10.46 14.66 -13.98
N SER A 101 9.17 14.39 -14.19
CA SER A 101 8.68 13.94 -15.48
C SER A 101 8.54 15.15 -16.41
N ASP A 102 9.15 15.08 -17.59
CA ASP A 102 8.82 16.03 -18.65
C ASP A 102 7.31 15.96 -18.87
N SER A 103 6.65 17.11 -19.05
CA SER A 103 5.24 17.18 -19.43
C SER A 103 5.00 16.31 -20.67
N GLY A 104 4.53 15.08 -20.49
CA GLY A 104 4.45 14.07 -21.55
C GLY A 104 5.24 12.78 -21.35
N SER A 105 5.86 12.52 -20.20
CA SER A 105 6.33 11.17 -19.87
C SER A 105 5.11 10.24 -19.82
N VAL A 106 5.03 9.33 -20.78
CA VAL A 106 3.89 8.43 -20.94
C VAL A 106 4.22 7.13 -20.22
N VAL A 107 3.53 6.89 -19.10
CA VAL A 107 3.46 5.57 -18.47
C VAL A 107 3.05 4.56 -19.55
N SER A 108 3.83 3.50 -19.74
CA SER A 108 3.61 2.53 -20.82
C SER A 108 2.30 1.77 -20.66
N ASP A 109 1.82 1.16 -21.75
CA ASP A 109 0.66 0.28 -21.72
C ASP A 109 0.84 -0.91 -20.75
N THR A 110 2.09 -1.34 -20.51
CA THR A 110 2.39 -2.43 -19.57
C THR A 110 2.23 -1.95 -18.12
N ALA A 111 2.76 -0.79 -17.79
CA ALA A 111 2.58 -0.18 -16.48
C ALA A 111 1.10 0.17 -16.22
N TRP A 112 0.38 0.69 -17.22
CA TRP A 112 -1.07 0.88 -17.14
C TRP A 112 -1.84 -0.42 -16.98
N GLY A 113 -1.41 -1.51 -17.63
CA GLY A 113 -1.99 -2.84 -17.44
C GLY A 113 -1.89 -3.31 -15.99
N GLY A 114 -0.71 -3.15 -15.37
CA GLY A 114 -0.51 -3.48 -13.96
C GLY A 114 -1.34 -2.59 -13.02
N LEU A 115 -1.38 -1.28 -13.27
CA LEU A 115 -2.24 -0.37 -12.50
C LEU A 115 -3.74 -0.68 -12.67
N ALA A 116 -4.16 -1.08 -13.87
CA ALA A 116 -5.55 -1.47 -14.12
C ALA A 116 -5.94 -2.72 -13.32
N GLU A 117 -5.02 -3.66 -13.11
CA GLU A 117 -5.25 -4.80 -12.21
C GLU A 117 -5.48 -4.34 -10.76
N VAL A 118 -4.64 -3.43 -10.27
CA VAL A 118 -4.79 -2.81 -8.94
C VAL A 118 -6.13 -2.07 -8.82
N PHE A 119 -6.54 -1.33 -9.86
CA PHE A 119 -7.83 -0.65 -9.88
C PHE A 119 -9.01 -1.62 -9.89
N GLY A 120 -8.87 -2.76 -10.57
CA GLY A 120 -9.87 -3.82 -10.58
C GLY A 120 -10.09 -4.42 -9.19
N TRP A 121 -9.04 -4.51 -8.38
CA TRP A 121 -9.17 -4.88 -6.97
C TRP A 121 -10.08 -3.89 -6.24
N PHE A 122 -9.75 -2.59 -6.28
CA PHE A 122 -10.51 -1.52 -5.61
C PHE A 122 -12.00 -1.50 -5.95
N GLU A 123 -12.37 -1.83 -7.18
CA GLU A 123 -13.78 -1.89 -7.61
C GLU A 123 -14.53 -3.13 -7.09
N SER A 124 -13.82 -4.22 -6.82
CA SER A 124 -14.40 -5.50 -6.43
C SER A 124 -14.61 -5.66 -4.92
N GLU A 125 -14.00 -4.79 -4.11
CA GLU A 125 -13.96 -4.93 -2.66
C GLU A 125 -15.15 -4.32 -1.94
N THR A 126 -15.46 -4.91 -0.79
CA THR A 126 -16.58 -4.50 0.06
C THR A 126 -16.28 -3.24 0.87
N SER A 127 -15.03 -3.04 1.27
CA SER A 127 -14.57 -1.84 1.98
C SER A 127 -13.20 -1.45 1.49
N LEU A 128 -12.95 -0.14 1.37
CA LEU A 128 -11.66 0.42 0.97
C LEU A 128 -11.29 1.55 1.92
N TYR A 129 -10.05 1.52 2.37
CA TYR A 129 -9.47 2.49 3.29
C TYR A 129 -8.19 3.04 2.71
N ARG A 130 -7.88 4.30 3.03
CA ARG A 130 -6.57 4.90 2.78
C ARG A 130 -5.90 5.29 4.09
N LEU A 131 -4.60 5.16 4.15
CA LEU A 131 -3.81 5.73 5.25
C LEU A 131 -3.84 7.26 5.15
N VAL A 132 -4.12 7.93 6.27
CA VAL A 132 -3.85 9.36 6.44
C VAL A 132 -2.42 9.50 6.93
N ASP A 133 -1.63 10.36 6.28
CA ASP A 133 -0.24 10.63 6.63
C ASP A 133 -0.10 10.89 8.15
N PRO A 134 0.57 10.00 8.90
CA PRO A 134 0.87 10.18 10.32
C PRO A 134 1.68 11.45 10.62
N GLY A 135 2.37 12.01 9.64
CA GLY A 135 3.20 13.19 9.77
C GLY A 135 4.64 12.90 10.18
N THR A 136 5.50 13.91 10.04
CA THR A 136 6.95 13.79 10.20
C THR A 136 7.40 13.49 11.63
N ALA A 137 6.56 13.76 12.64
CA ALA A 137 6.86 13.44 14.04
C ALA A 137 6.94 11.93 14.30
N HIS A 138 6.34 11.11 13.44
CA HIS A 138 6.35 9.65 13.53
C HIS A 138 7.37 9.00 12.59
N GLU A 139 8.10 9.80 11.82
CA GLU A 139 9.08 9.33 10.84
C GLU A 139 10.31 8.71 11.53
N HIS A 140 10.85 7.64 10.94
CA HIS A 140 12.09 7.05 11.41
C HIS A 140 13.33 7.66 10.76
N ASN A 141 14.53 7.28 11.23
CA ASN A 141 15.80 7.97 10.91
C ASN A 141 16.13 8.08 9.42
N TYR A 142 15.64 7.17 8.57
CA TYR A 142 15.75 7.24 7.10
C TYR A 142 14.38 7.33 6.40
N GLY A 143 13.30 7.66 7.11
CA GLY A 143 11.95 7.61 6.53
C GLY A 143 11.72 8.70 5.48
N PHE A 144 12.47 9.81 5.57
CA PHE A 144 12.40 10.90 4.60
C PHE A 144 12.83 10.51 3.18
N VAL A 145 13.55 9.40 2.99
CA VAL A 145 13.91 8.93 1.65
C VAL A 145 12.87 8.01 1.03
N ILE A 146 11.97 7.43 1.83
CA ILE A 146 10.97 6.48 1.33
C ILE A 146 9.74 7.24 0.85
N GLY A 147 9.29 7.01 -0.38
CA GLY A 147 8.12 7.68 -0.92
C GLY A 147 8.35 9.17 -1.12
N ALA A 148 9.57 9.58 -1.52
CA ALA A 148 9.92 10.97 -1.79
C ALA A 148 9.09 11.56 -2.95
N CYS A 149 8.64 10.72 -3.87
CA CYS A 149 7.72 11.00 -4.98
C CYS A 149 6.26 10.69 -4.62
N GLY A 150 5.97 10.40 -3.35
CA GLY A 150 4.66 10.04 -2.83
C GLY A 150 4.67 8.69 -2.09
N PHE A 151 3.93 8.63 -0.99
CA PHE A 151 3.63 7.38 -0.29
C PHE A 151 2.11 7.27 -0.13
N HIS A 152 1.48 6.38 -0.89
CA HIS A 152 0.04 6.19 -0.89
C HIS A 152 -0.29 4.75 -0.52
N GLU A 153 -1.01 4.58 0.58
CA GLU A 153 -1.39 3.28 1.08
C GLU A 153 -2.89 3.11 1.13
N PHE A 154 -3.33 1.97 0.62
CA PHE A 154 -4.71 1.53 0.61
C PHE A 154 -4.86 0.15 1.24
N VAL A 155 -5.94 -0.05 1.97
CA VAL A 155 -6.36 -1.36 2.47
C VAL A 155 -7.73 -1.69 1.91
N ALA A 156 -7.75 -2.76 1.14
CA ALA A 156 -8.86 -3.22 0.35
C ALA A 156 -9.38 -4.52 0.96
N ILE A 157 -10.64 -4.56 1.39
CA ILE A 157 -11.22 -5.68 2.14
C ILE A 157 -12.32 -6.33 1.31
N ASP A 158 -12.10 -7.59 0.97
CA ASP A 158 -13.08 -8.46 0.33
C ASP A 158 -13.63 -9.45 1.37
N ARG A 159 -14.78 -9.10 1.94
CA ARG A 159 -15.43 -9.91 2.97
C ARG A 159 -16.00 -11.22 2.42
N ALA A 160 -16.38 -11.28 1.15
CA ALA A 160 -16.96 -12.46 0.52
C ALA A 160 -15.93 -13.58 0.34
N ASN A 161 -14.70 -13.22 -0.03
CA ASN A 161 -13.59 -14.17 -0.23
C ASN A 161 -12.61 -14.26 0.95
N HIS A 162 -12.85 -13.47 2.00
CA HIS A 162 -11.98 -13.37 3.19
C HIS A 162 -10.56 -12.92 2.84
N LEU A 163 -10.45 -11.92 1.97
CA LEU A 163 -9.17 -11.34 1.54
C LEU A 163 -9.02 -9.91 2.04
N VAL A 164 -7.79 -9.55 2.39
CA VAL A 164 -7.36 -8.17 2.65
C VAL A 164 -6.17 -7.90 1.76
N ARG A 165 -6.20 -6.83 0.99
CA ARG A 165 -5.09 -6.38 0.14
C ARG A 165 -4.52 -5.12 0.75
N LEU A 166 -3.23 -5.16 1.09
CA LEU A 166 -2.43 -3.98 1.40
C LEU A 166 -1.79 -3.54 0.09
N VAL A 167 -2.06 -2.32 -0.35
CA VAL A 167 -1.52 -1.76 -1.60
C VAL A 167 -0.77 -0.49 -1.24
N VAL A 168 0.51 -0.43 -1.59
CA VAL A 168 1.38 0.73 -1.33
C VAL A 168 2.01 1.18 -2.64
N ALA A 169 1.68 2.39 -3.06
CA ALA A 169 2.38 3.09 -4.14
C ALA A 169 3.47 3.98 -3.56
N THR A 170 4.70 3.78 -4.00
CA THR A 170 5.89 4.42 -3.45
C THR A 170 7.06 4.40 -4.44
N ASP A 171 8.23 4.86 -4.02
CA ASP A 171 9.47 4.83 -4.80
C ASP A 171 10.55 3.93 -4.17
N ASP A 172 11.57 3.59 -4.97
CA ASP A 172 12.80 2.88 -4.57
C ASP A 172 13.68 3.66 -3.57
#